data_AF-A0A836WXZ8-F1
#
_entry.id   AF-A0A836WXZ8-F1
#
_cell.length_a   1.000
_cell.length_b   1.000
_cell.length_c   1.000
_cell.angle_alpha   90.00
_cell.angle_beta   90.00
_cell.angle_gamma   90.00
#
_symmetry.space_group_name_H-M   'P 1'
#
loop_
_entity.id
_entity.type
_entity.pdbx_description
1 polymer ?
#
loop_
_entity_poly.entity_id
_entity_poly.type
_entity_poly.pdbx_seq_one_letter_code
_entity_poly.pdbx_strand_id
1 'polypeptide(L)'
;MENVYSGKMSLDAWGKFLIEFIVSNDLSEELVGSFLRHLADLGVLLPCDDDVWEWCNSEVELKNLIARIKNDLESLSDSESGFALAYFIGYKKLNKKPLDDKVDSKDNINRKQSKLPPDIKPASDLSNLQIVKKTGKQLQPFLQIEESVVSRLTGKHVGKQDAQKLFHYMFGKVCAKAEPRVWEQLSRKRHR
;
A
#
# COMPACT_ATOMS: atom_id res chain seq x y z
N MET A 1 -20.67 8.42 25.31
CA MET A 1 -19.60 8.14 26.28
C MET A 1 -18.34 8.71 25.67
N GLU A 2 -17.65 9.62 26.35
CA GLU A 2 -16.34 10.09 25.88
C GLU A 2 -15.35 8.92 26.02
N ASN A 3 -14.70 8.54 24.93
CA ASN A 3 -13.63 7.55 24.99
C ASN A 3 -12.44 8.19 25.71
N VAL A 4 -12.13 7.71 26.91
CA VAL A 4 -10.93 8.14 27.64
C VAL A 4 -9.75 7.36 27.07
N TYR A 5 -9.05 7.98 26.13
CA TYR A 5 -7.82 7.42 25.57
C TYR A 5 -6.66 7.61 26.55
N SER A 6 -5.59 6.82 26.39
CA SER A 6 -4.39 6.87 27.24
C SER A 6 -3.18 6.30 26.47
N GLY A 7 -1.95 6.54 26.93
CA GLY A 7 -0.75 5.92 26.34
C GLY A 7 -0.73 4.38 26.38
N LYS A 8 -1.59 3.80 27.23
CA LYS A 8 -1.81 2.38 27.43
C LYS A 8 -3.30 2.05 27.25
N MET A 9 -3.63 1.20 26.29
CA MET A 9 -5.03 0.80 26.06
C MET A 9 -5.11 -0.57 25.37
N SER A 10 -6.30 -1.16 25.32
CA SER A 10 -6.52 -2.41 24.60
C SER A 10 -6.42 -2.23 23.08
N LEU A 11 -6.26 -3.33 22.33
CA LEU A 11 -6.23 -3.27 20.86
C LEU A 11 -7.50 -2.68 20.25
N ASP A 12 -8.66 -2.97 20.85
CA ASP A 12 -9.94 -2.40 20.43
C ASP A 12 -9.98 -0.87 20.63
N ALA A 13 -9.51 -0.41 21.80
CA ALA A 13 -9.41 1.02 22.08
C ALA A 13 -8.41 1.72 21.14
N TRP A 14 -7.28 1.07 20.84
CA TRP A 14 -6.31 1.56 19.85
C TRP A 14 -6.91 1.64 18.46
N GLY A 15 -7.71 0.65 18.06
CA GLY A 15 -8.43 0.66 16.79
C GLY A 15 -9.35 1.87 16.67
N LYS A 16 -10.17 2.12 17.70
CA LYS A 16 -11.06 3.30 17.77
C LYS A 16 -10.28 4.61 17.74
N PHE A 17 -9.20 4.71 18.51
CA PHE A 17 -8.32 5.87 18.53
C PHE A 17 -7.72 6.17 17.14
N LEU A 18 -7.20 5.14 16.46
CA LEU A 18 -6.61 5.30 15.13
C LEU A 18 -7.63 5.76 14.10
N ILE A 19 -8.84 5.17 14.11
CA ILE A 19 -9.96 5.56 13.23
C ILE A 19 -10.32 7.04 13.45
N GLU A 20 -10.33 7.49 14.70
CA GLU A 20 -10.76 8.83 15.05
C GLU A 20 -9.71 9.90 14.70
N PHE A 21 -8.41 9.63 14.87
CA PHE A 21 -7.38 10.68 14.81
C PHE A 21 -6.28 10.49 13.78
N ILE A 22 -6.06 9.27 13.28
CA ILE A 22 -4.82 8.91 12.57
C ILE A 22 -5.08 8.44 11.14
N VAL A 23 -5.92 7.40 10.96
CA VAL A 23 -6.07 6.74 9.66
C VAL A 23 -7.03 7.49 8.73
N SER A 24 -6.99 7.13 7.44
CA SER A 24 -7.94 7.66 6.46
C SER A 24 -9.35 7.14 6.71
N ASN A 25 -10.36 7.98 6.45
CA ASN A 25 -11.78 7.65 6.69
C ASN A 25 -12.31 6.47 5.87
N ASP A 26 -11.59 6.02 4.84
CA ASP A 26 -11.96 4.88 4.02
C ASP A 26 -11.32 3.55 4.45
N LEU A 27 -10.60 3.53 5.59
CA LEU A 27 -10.13 2.28 6.19
C LEU A 27 -11.27 1.53 6.89
N SER A 28 -11.46 0.25 6.54
CA SER A 28 -12.32 -0.65 7.31
C SER A 28 -11.67 -1.05 8.64
N GLU A 29 -12.47 -1.37 9.65
CA GLU A 29 -12.00 -1.84 10.96
C GLU A 29 -11.05 -3.06 10.89
N GLU A 30 -11.31 -4.00 9.98
CA GLU A 30 -10.43 -5.16 9.75
C GLU A 30 -9.02 -4.75 9.27
N LEU A 31 -8.95 -3.75 8.40
CA LEU A 31 -7.69 -3.17 7.92
C LEU A 31 -6.98 -2.40 9.04
N VAL A 32 -7.72 -1.74 9.93
CA VAL A 32 -7.15 -1.08 11.11
C VAL A 32 -6.50 -2.11 12.03
N GLY A 33 -7.13 -3.27 12.24
CA GLY A 33 -6.52 -4.37 12.99
C GLY A 33 -5.22 -4.88 12.36
N SER A 34 -5.19 -5.01 11.03
CA SER A 34 -3.96 -5.37 10.30
C SER A 34 -2.89 -4.29 10.42
N PHE A 35 -3.28 -3.02 10.39
CA PHE A 35 -2.40 -1.87 10.54
C PHE A 35 -1.81 -1.77 11.96
N LEU A 36 -2.58 -2.08 13.00
CA LEU A 36 -2.08 -2.15 14.38
C LEU A 36 -0.97 -3.18 14.54
N ARG A 37 -1.12 -4.38 13.94
CA ARG A 37 -0.07 -5.39 13.93
C ARG A 37 1.18 -4.91 13.19
N HIS A 38 1.00 -4.14 12.12
CA HIS A 38 2.12 -3.53 11.41
C HIS A 38 2.84 -2.48 12.27
N LEU A 39 2.12 -1.66 13.03
CA LEU A 39 2.70 -0.73 14.00
C LEU A 39 3.47 -1.46 15.11
N ALA A 40 3.00 -2.64 15.52
CA ALA A 40 3.74 -3.48 16.46
C ALA A 40 5.04 -4.02 15.86
N ASP A 41 5.03 -4.46 14.61
CA ASP A 41 6.24 -4.90 13.89
C ASP A 41 7.24 -3.75 13.66
N LEU A 42 6.76 -2.51 13.55
CA LEU A 42 7.60 -1.31 13.52
C LEU A 42 8.16 -0.91 14.89
N GLY A 43 7.74 -1.57 15.98
CA GLY A 43 8.22 -1.33 17.34
C GLY A 43 7.67 -0.07 18.00
N VAL A 44 6.66 0.58 17.40
CA VAL A 44 6.01 1.75 18.03
C VAL A 44 4.87 1.38 18.96
N LEU A 45 4.27 0.21 18.77
CA LEU A 45 3.21 -0.30 19.61
C LEU A 45 3.69 -1.58 20.28
N LEU A 46 3.87 -1.53 21.59
CA LEU A 46 4.48 -2.63 22.36
C LEU A 46 3.42 -3.30 23.23
N PRO A 47 3.41 -4.64 23.30
CA PRO A 47 2.58 -5.33 24.28
C PRO A 47 3.15 -5.11 25.69
N CYS A 48 2.32 -4.67 26.63
CA CYS A 48 2.68 -4.58 28.06
C CYS A 48 2.21 -5.81 28.83
N ASP A 49 0.90 -6.08 28.79
CA ASP A 49 0.21 -7.17 29.50
C ASP A 49 -0.77 -7.86 28.55
N ASP A 50 -1.40 -8.98 28.97
CA ASP A 50 -2.17 -9.92 28.13
C ASP A 50 -3.14 -9.30 27.10
N ASP A 51 -3.69 -8.09 27.35
CA ASP A 51 -4.50 -7.34 26.39
C ASP A 51 -4.20 -5.83 26.35
N VAL A 52 -3.12 -5.37 26.99
CA VAL A 52 -2.79 -3.94 27.08
C VAL A 52 -1.56 -3.64 26.24
N TRP A 53 -1.72 -2.66 25.34
CA TRP A 53 -0.67 -2.20 24.45
C TRP A 53 -0.31 -0.75 24.76
N GLU A 54 0.99 -0.48 24.73
CA GLU A 54 1.59 0.81 25.02
C GLU A 54 2.21 1.39 23.75
N TRP A 55 1.97 2.69 23.50
CA TRP A 55 2.77 3.42 22.53
C TRP A 55 4.20 3.61 23.06
N CYS A 56 5.22 3.40 22.25
CA CYS A 56 6.61 3.43 22.71
C CYS A 56 6.92 4.71 23.51
N ASN A 57 7.38 4.54 24.75
CA ASN A 57 7.67 5.60 25.72
C ASN A 57 6.46 6.47 26.11
N SER A 58 5.29 5.89 26.41
CA SER A 58 4.02 6.61 26.60
C SER A 58 3.81 7.36 27.92
N GLU A 59 4.85 7.66 28.70
CA GLU A 59 4.75 8.40 29.98
C GLU A 59 4.16 9.83 29.87
N VAL A 60 3.59 10.22 28.73
CA VAL A 60 3.13 11.57 28.39
C VAL A 60 1.61 11.66 28.48
N GLU A 61 1.13 12.78 29.03
CA GLU A 61 -0.29 13.14 29.15
C GLU A 61 -1.09 13.08 27.83
N LEU A 62 -2.38 12.76 27.96
CA LEU A 62 -3.31 12.51 26.86
C LEU A 62 -3.39 13.62 25.81
N LYS A 63 -3.36 14.89 26.24
CA LYS A 63 -3.47 16.05 25.33
C LYS A 63 -2.29 16.15 24.36
N ASN A 64 -1.14 15.58 24.75
CA ASN A 64 0.07 15.53 23.91
C ASN A 64 0.21 14.21 23.15
N LEU A 65 -0.62 13.19 23.46
CA LEU A 65 -0.53 11.86 22.86
C LEU A 65 -0.81 11.91 21.35
N ILE A 66 -1.88 12.57 20.92
CA ILE A 66 -2.23 12.66 19.49
C ILE A 66 -1.11 13.34 18.70
N ALA A 67 -0.65 14.51 19.17
CA ALA A 67 0.40 15.26 18.49
C ALA A 67 1.71 14.46 18.42
N ARG A 68 2.03 13.74 19.49
CA ARG A 68 3.20 12.87 19.54
C ARG A 68 3.10 11.70 18.56
N ILE A 69 2.01 10.94 18.59
CA ILE A 69 1.80 9.82 17.67
C ILE A 69 1.89 10.29 16.22
N LYS A 70 1.30 11.45 15.91
CA LYS A 70 1.39 12.04 14.58
C LYS A 70 2.83 12.34 14.18
N ASN A 71 3.61 12.95 15.06
CA ASN A 71 5.03 13.22 14.80
C ASN A 71 5.86 11.94 14.65
N ASP A 72 5.65 10.95 15.51
CA ASP A 72 6.35 9.66 15.46
C ASP A 72 6.07 8.96 14.13
N LEU A 73 4.80 8.86 13.73
CA LEU A 73 4.38 8.26 12.46
C LEU A 73 4.91 9.02 11.24
N GLU A 74 4.93 10.35 11.29
CA GLU A 74 5.51 11.16 10.23
C GLU A 74 7.01 10.88 10.09
N SER A 75 7.76 10.91 11.20
CA SER A 75 9.20 10.62 11.19
C SER A 75 9.51 9.21 10.69
N LEU A 76 8.68 8.23 11.05
CA LEU A 76 8.83 6.85 10.61
C LEU A 76 8.46 6.67 9.14
N SER A 77 7.53 7.46 8.61
CA SER A 77 7.15 7.38 7.20
C SER A 77 8.32 7.69 6.25
N ASP A 78 9.30 8.47 6.72
CA ASP A 78 10.51 8.78 5.98
C ASP A 78 11.54 7.64 6.01
N SER A 79 11.44 6.70 6.96
CA SER A 79 12.31 5.51 7.04
C SER A 79 11.96 4.43 6.00
N GLU A 80 12.89 3.51 5.75
CA GLU A 80 12.66 2.39 4.81
C GLU A 80 11.61 1.40 5.33
N SER A 81 11.62 1.11 6.63
CA SER A 81 10.66 0.20 7.28
C SER A 81 9.26 0.80 7.32
N GLY A 82 9.13 2.11 7.53
CA GLY A 82 7.85 2.83 7.58
C GLY A 82 7.26 3.24 6.23
N PHE A 83 7.76 2.71 5.10
CA PHE A 83 7.31 3.11 3.75
C PHE A 83 5.79 3.03 3.54
N ALA A 84 5.13 2.11 4.24
CA ALA A 84 3.70 1.88 4.13
C ALA A 84 2.86 2.94 4.87
N LEU A 85 3.40 3.61 5.88
CA LEU A 85 2.65 4.51 6.77
C LEU A 85 1.95 5.65 6.02
N ALA A 86 2.59 6.22 5.01
CA ALA A 86 2.06 7.31 4.19
C ALA A 86 0.76 6.94 3.44
N TYR A 87 0.45 5.65 3.30
CA TYR A 87 -0.79 5.19 2.67
C TYR A 87 -1.98 5.17 3.62
N PHE A 88 -1.74 4.96 4.91
CA PHE A 88 -2.78 4.79 5.93
C PHE A 88 -3.12 6.12 6.62
N ILE A 89 -2.14 7.02 6.77
CA ILE A 89 -2.30 8.32 7.42
C ILE A 89 -3.32 9.21 6.69
N GLY A 90 -4.37 9.62 7.41
CA GLY A 90 -5.48 10.42 6.90
C GLY A 90 -5.45 11.90 7.27
N TYR A 91 -4.77 12.26 8.37
CA TYR A 91 -4.75 13.65 8.88
C TYR A 91 -3.79 14.58 8.12
N LYS A 92 -2.86 14.04 7.32
CA LYS A 92 -1.88 14.79 6.56
C LYS A 92 -1.57 14.09 5.24
N LYS A 93 -1.39 14.85 4.17
CA LYS A 93 -0.96 14.31 2.89
C LYS A 93 0.56 14.11 2.91
N LEU A 94 0.98 12.86 3.13
CA LEU A 94 2.39 12.47 3.08
C LEU A 94 2.79 11.99 1.69
N ASN A 95 4.09 12.08 1.39
CA ASN A 95 4.64 11.56 0.14
C ASN A 95 4.64 10.02 0.20
N LYS A 96 3.77 9.41 -0.60
CA LYS A 96 3.70 7.96 -0.74
C LYS A 96 4.93 7.48 -1.51
N LYS A 97 5.78 6.67 -0.87
CA LYS A 97 6.90 6.03 -1.54
C LYS A 97 6.37 5.06 -2.60
N PRO A 98 7.00 4.96 -3.78
CA PRO A 98 6.59 3.99 -4.79
C PRO A 98 6.64 2.57 -4.21
N LEU A 99 5.68 1.73 -4.61
CA LEU A 99 5.61 0.32 -4.17
C LEU A 99 6.70 -0.56 -4.79
N ASP A 100 7.39 -0.05 -5.80
CA ASP A 100 8.47 -0.71 -6.50
C ASP A 100 9.55 0.32 -6.85
N ASP A 101 10.76 0.08 -6.36
CA ASP A 101 11.93 0.93 -6.63
C ASP A 101 12.36 0.84 -8.11
N LYS A 102 11.87 -0.16 -8.86
CA LYS A 102 12.21 -0.37 -10.27
C LYS A 102 11.43 0.50 -11.24
N VAL A 103 10.42 1.26 -10.78
CA VAL A 103 9.61 2.12 -11.66
C VAL A 103 10.39 3.35 -12.14
N ASP A 104 11.49 3.72 -11.47
CA ASP A 104 12.39 4.80 -11.92
C ASP A 104 13.44 4.36 -12.93
N SER A 105 13.44 3.09 -13.33
CA SER A 105 14.05 2.74 -14.62
C SER A 105 13.14 3.28 -15.72
N LYS A 106 13.39 4.55 -16.08
CA LYS A 106 13.33 5.02 -17.46
C LYS A 106 14.24 4.11 -18.30
N ASP A 107 13.86 2.85 -18.45
CA ASP A 107 14.26 2.06 -19.57
C ASP A 107 13.57 2.73 -20.75
N ASN A 108 14.29 3.71 -21.29
CA ASN A 108 14.26 4.10 -22.67
C ASN A 108 14.43 2.79 -23.46
N ILE A 109 13.33 2.08 -23.65
CA ILE A 109 13.23 1.07 -24.68
C ILE A 109 13.37 1.87 -25.97
N ASN A 110 14.62 2.04 -26.40
CA ASN A 110 15.00 2.45 -27.74
C ASN A 110 14.38 1.41 -28.68
N ARG A 111 13.09 1.58 -28.98
CA ARG A 111 12.46 0.97 -30.14
C ARG A 111 13.14 1.62 -31.32
N LYS A 112 14.19 0.96 -31.82
CA LYS A 112 14.62 1.13 -33.21
C LYS A 112 13.33 1.12 -34.04
N GLN A 113 13.02 2.24 -34.68
CA GLN A 113 11.95 2.33 -35.67
C GLN A 113 12.28 1.31 -36.78
N SER A 114 11.79 0.08 -36.63
CA SER A 114 11.67 -0.81 -37.77
C SER A 114 10.53 -0.25 -38.60
N LYS A 115 10.88 0.19 -39.80
CA LYS A 115 10.00 0.62 -40.89
C LYS A 115 8.69 -0.18 -40.87
N LEU A 116 7.57 0.53 -41.06
CA LEU A 116 6.23 -0.03 -41.24
C LEU A 116 6.28 -1.24 -42.19
N PRO A 117 5.88 -2.45 -41.78
CA PRO A 117 5.63 -3.52 -42.73
C PRO A 117 4.39 -3.16 -43.55
N PRO A 118 4.43 -3.25 -44.90
CA PRO A 118 3.23 -3.24 -45.70
C PRO A 118 2.58 -4.61 -45.53
N ASP A 119 1.47 -4.63 -44.80
CA ASP A 119 0.36 -5.58 -44.86
C ASP A 119 -0.25 -5.71 -43.46
N ILE A 120 -1.43 -5.11 -43.30
CA ILE A 120 -2.31 -5.39 -42.17
C ILE A 120 -2.85 -6.79 -42.39
N LYS A 121 -2.10 -7.81 -41.93
CA LYS A 121 -2.60 -9.17 -41.85
C LYS A 121 -3.85 -9.17 -40.95
N PRO A 122 -4.91 -9.92 -41.29
CA PRO A 122 -6.06 -10.08 -40.40
C PRO A 122 -5.58 -10.58 -39.04
N ALA A 123 -6.21 -10.11 -37.97
CA ALA A 123 -5.90 -10.53 -36.62
C ALA A 123 -6.03 -12.07 -36.55
N SER A 124 -4.92 -12.75 -36.30
CA SER A 124 -4.89 -14.21 -36.20
C SER A 124 -5.77 -14.67 -35.04
N ASP A 125 -6.59 -15.70 -35.26
CA ASP A 125 -7.28 -16.42 -34.19
C ASP A 125 -6.24 -16.93 -33.19
N LEU A 126 -6.20 -16.31 -32.02
CA LEU A 126 -5.25 -16.69 -30.98
C LEU A 126 -5.65 -18.05 -30.42
N SER A 127 -4.74 -19.01 -30.45
CA SER A 127 -4.91 -20.25 -29.71
C SER A 127 -5.04 -19.95 -28.22
N ASN A 128 -5.88 -20.72 -27.50
CA ASN A 128 -6.04 -20.62 -26.05
C ASN A 128 -4.69 -20.58 -25.31
N LEU A 129 -3.70 -21.35 -25.76
CA LEU A 129 -2.35 -21.37 -25.17
C LEU A 129 -1.62 -20.02 -25.34
N GLN A 130 -1.80 -19.36 -26.48
CA GLN A 130 -1.19 -18.04 -26.74
C GLN A 130 -1.86 -16.96 -25.88
N ILE A 131 -3.18 -17.05 -25.67
CA ILE A 131 -3.92 -16.17 -24.76
C ILE A 131 -3.37 -16.35 -23.34
N VAL A 132 -3.30 -17.59 -22.83
CA VAL A 132 -2.77 -17.89 -21.48
C VAL A 132 -1.33 -17.40 -21.30
N LYS A 133 -0.45 -17.63 -22.29
CA LYS A 133 0.93 -17.13 -22.24
C LYS A 133 0.99 -15.60 -22.23
N LYS A 134 0.11 -14.93 -22.98
CA LYS A 134 0.05 -13.47 -23.02
C LYS A 134 -0.48 -12.90 -21.71
N THR A 135 -1.57 -13.45 -21.17
CA THR A 135 -2.14 -13.00 -19.89
C THR A 135 -1.15 -13.22 -18.75
N GLY A 136 -0.47 -14.37 -18.70
CA GLY A 136 0.58 -14.63 -17.72
C GLY A 136 1.70 -13.58 -17.77
N LYS A 137 2.21 -13.25 -18.96
CA LYS A 137 3.22 -12.19 -19.12
C LYS A 137 2.72 -10.81 -18.73
N GLN A 138 1.43 -10.51 -18.95
CA GLN A 138 0.83 -9.23 -18.56
C GLN A 138 0.63 -9.11 -17.05
N LEU A 139 0.33 -10.21 -16.37
CA LEU A 139 0.11 -10.24 -14.92
C LEU A 139 1.42 -10.31 -14.11
N GLN A 140 2.49 -10.84 -14.69
CA GLN A 140 3.77 -11.05 -14.01
C GLN A 140 4.30 -9.83 -13.24
N PRO A 141 4.28 -8.59 -13.77
CA PRO A 141 4.75 -7.43 -13.01
C PRO A 141 3.95 -7.17 -11.74
N PHE A 142 2.63 -7.38 -11.77
CA PHE A 142 1.77 -7.18 -10.60
C PHE A 142 2.05 -8.21 -9.51
N LEU A 143 2.26 -9.47 -9.90
CA LEU A 143 2.62 -10.55 -8.98
C LEU A 143 3.97 -10.29 -8.32
N GLN A 144 4.94 -9.75 -9.07
CA GLN A 144 6.26 -9.40 -8.54
C GLN A 144 6.19 -8.23 -7.54
N ILE A 145 5.36 -7.22 -7.81
CA ILE A 145 5.14 -6.10 -6.88
C ILE A 145 4.44 -6.60 -5.62
N GLU A 146 3.37 -7.39 -5.75
CA GLU A 146 2.67 -7.98 -4.61
C GLU A 146 3.65 -8.79 -3.76
N GLU A 147 4.40 -9.72 -4.35
CA GLU A 147 5.36 -10.56 -3.64
C GLU A 147 6.42 -9.73 -2.90
N SER A 148 6.98 -8.71 -3.56
CA SER A 148 7.97 -7.80 -2.97
C SER A 148 7.41 -7.03 -1.77
N VAL A 149 6.25 -6.37 -1.94
CA VAL A 149 5.64 -5.55 -0.89
C VAL A 149 5.12 -6.40 0.26
N VAL A 150 4.45 -7.52 -0.03
CA VAL A 150 3.96 -8.45 0.99
C VAL A 150 5.13 -9.00 1.81
N SER A 151 6.26 -9.32 1.18
CA SER A 151 7.46 -9.77 1.88
C SER A 151 8.02 -8.69 2.82
N ARG A 152 7.99 -7.42 2.41
CA ARG A 152 8.42 -6.29 3.24
C ARG A 152 7.45 -5.98 4.40
N LEU A 153 6.16 -6.24 4.22
CA LEU A 153 5.13 -6.01 5.25
C LEU A 153 5.02 -7.16 6.24
N THR A 154 5.40 -8.36 5.85
CA THR A 154 5.33 -9.55 6.71
C THR A 154 6.35 -9.43 7.83
N GLY A 155 5.91 -9.61 9.06
CA GLY A 155 6.73 -9.47 10.26
C GLY A 155 6.38 -10.50 11.31
N LYS A 156 6.66 -10.18 12.58
CA LYS A 156 6.38 -11.07 13.71
C LYS A 156 4.88 -11.13 14.01
N HIS A 157 4.20 -9.99 13.88
CA HIS A 157 2.78 -9.81 14.18
C HIS A 157 1.92 -9.79 12.91
N VAL A 158 2.44 -9.29 11.79
CA VAL A 158 1.75 -9.29 10.50
C VAL A 158 2.01 -10.60 9.75
N GLY A 159 0.98 -11.45 9.67
CA GLY A 159 1.01 -12.64 8.83
C GLY A 159 0.77 -12.33 7.34
N LYS A 160 0.99 -13.32 6.47
CA LYS A 160 0.85 -13.16 5.00
C LYS A 160 -0.51 -12.61 4.57
N GLN A 161 -1.61 -13.07 5.18
CA GLN A 161 -2.95 -12.60 4.84
C GLN A 161 -3.16 -11.12 5.20
N ASP A 162 -2.65 -10.69 6.36
CA ASP A 162 -2.73 -9.28 6.78
C ASP A 162 -1.86 -8.41 5.88
N ALA A 163 -0.65 -8.85 5.55
CA ALA A 163 0.23 -8.16 4.60
C ALA A 163 -0.42 -7.99 3.22
N GLN A 164 -1.14 -9.00 2.72
CA GLN A 164 -1.90 -8.91 1.46
C GLN A 164 -3.05 -7.89 1.54
N LYS A 165 -3.80 -7.85 2.65
CA LYS A 165 -4.86 -6.84 2.86
C LYS A 165 -4.28 -5.43 2.84
N LEU A 166 -3.18 -5.20 3.56
CA LEU A 166 -2.46 -3.93 3.58
C LEU A 166 -1.96 -3.56 2.18
N PHE A 167 -1.36 -4.51 1.45
CA PHE A 167 -0.92 -4.31 0.07
C PHE A 167 -2.06 -3.89 -0.85
N HIS A 168 -3.20 -4.59 -0.84
CA HIS A 168 -4.34 -4.27 -1.70
C HIS A 168 -4.86 -2.85 -1.46
N TYR A 169 -4.93 -2.44 -0.20
CA TYR A 169 -5.29 -1.07 0.16
C TYR A 169 -4.28 -0.06 -0.39
N MET A 170 -2.98 -0.30 -0.18
CA MET A 170 -1.90 0.56 -0.70
C MET A 170 -1.94 0.66 -2.23
N PHE A 171 -2.09 -0.48 -2.92
CA PHE A 171 -2.14 -0.57 -4.36
C PHE A 171 -3.36 0.18 -4.95
N GLY A 172 -4.52 0.08 -4.29
CA GLY A 172 -5.70 0.87 -4.62
C GLY A 172 -5.47 2.38 -4.55
N LYS A 173 -4.63 2.83 -3.62
CA LYS A 173 -4.26 4.25 -3.46
C LYS A 173 -3.18 4.74 -4.42
N VAL A 174 -2.37 3.85 -5.01
CA VAL A 174 -1.38 4.19 -6.05
C VAL A 174 -2.04 4.34 -7.41
N CYS A 175 -3.15 3.64 -7.65
CA CYS A 175 -3.89 3.66 -8.92
C CYS A 175 -4.62 5.00 -9.17
N ALA A 176 -3.89 6.10 -9.32
CA ALA A 176 -4.29 7.12 -10.28
C ALA A 176 -4.29 6.43 -11.66
N LYS A 177 -5.39 6.56 -12.42
CA LYS A 177 -5.50 5.93 -13.76
C LYS A 177 -4.23 6.25 -14.55
N ALA A 178 -3.46 5.22 -14.89
CA ALA A 178 -2.35 5.38 -15.82
C ALA A 178 -2.90 5.98 -17.12
N GLU A 179 -2.24 7.00 -17.64
CA GLU A 179 -2.65 7.58 -18.92
C GLU A 179 -2.62 6.50 -19.99
N PRO A 180 -3.72 6.30 -20.75
CA PRO A 180 -3.76 5.25 -21.76
C PRO A 180 -2.65 5.48 -22.77
N ARG A 181 -1.92 4.43 -23.12
CA ARG A 181 -0.84 4.53 -24.11
C ARG A 181 -1.39 4.98 -25.46
N VAL A 182 -0.59 5.66 -26.28
CA VAL A 182 -1.01 6.18 -27.60
C VAL A 182 -1.71 5.11 -28.46
N TRP A 183 -1.22 3.86 -28.44
CA TRP A 183 -1.84 2.77 -29.19
C TRP A 183 -3.19 2.32 -28.61
N GLU A 184 -3.38 2.37 -27.29
CA GLU A 184 -4.66 2.08 -26.62
C GLU A 184 -5.69 3.15 -26.95
N GLN A 185 -5.27 4.42 -27.00
CA GLN A 185 -6.12 5.54 -27.41
C GLN A 185 -6.56 5.40 -28.88
N LEU A 186 -5.64 5.04 -29.77
CA LEU A 186 -5.94 4.80 -31.20
C LEU A 186 -6.90 3.62 -31.38
N SER A 187 -6.71 2.53 -30.62
CA SER A 187 -7.63 1.39 -30.63
C SER A 187 -9.04 1.80 -30.18
N ARG A 188 -9.17 2.57 -29.09
CA ARG A 188 -10.46 3.04 -28.58
C ARG A 188 -11.19 3.96 -29.57
N LYS A 189 -10.45 4.78 -30.32
CA LYS A 189 -11.03 5.63 -31.38
C LYS A 189 -11.57 4.84 -32.57
N ARG A 190 -10.99 3.67 -32.88
CA ARG A 190 -11.44 2.80 -34.00
C ARG A 190 -12.68 1.98 -33.70
N HIS A 191 -13.01 1.75 -32.44
CA HIS A 191 -14.15 0.95 -32.00
C HIS A 191 -15.29 1.80 -31.39
N ARG A 192 -15.24 3.13 -31.58
CA ARG A 192 -16.38 4.03 -31.39
C ARG A 192 -17.13 4.18 -32.69
#